data_AF-A0A1J3E2Y5-F1
#
_entry.id   AF-A0A1J3E2Y5-F1
#
_cell.length_a   1.000
_cell.length_b   1.000
_cell.length_c   1.000
_cell.angle_alpha   90.00
_cell.angle_beta   90.00
_cell.angle_gamma   90.00
#
_symmetry.space_group_name_H-M   'P 1'
#
loop_
_entity.id
_entity.type
_entity.pdbx_description
1 polymer ?
#
loop_
_entity_poly.entity_id
_entity_poly.type
_entity_poly.pdbx_seq_one_letter_code
_entity_poly.pdbx_strand_id
1 'polypeptide(L)'
;IGYGVHGHGVEAISFFRKMVTSGVRPNAITFLGLLLGCSHQGLVKEGAEHFQMMSSQFHLSPNVKHYGCMVDLYGRAGQLDKALEMIHT
;
A
#
# COMPACT_ATOMS: atom_id res chain seq x y z
N ILE A 1 -5.45 10.63 4.93
CA ILE A 1 -4.38 10.03 5.77
C ILE A 1 -4.96 9.37 7.04
N GLY A 2 -6.09 9.84 7.59
CA GLY A 2 -6.67 9.32 8.86
C GLY A 2 -6.88 7.80 8.99
N TYR A 3 -7.40 7.10 7.97
CA TYR A 3 -7.67 5.65 8.09
C TYR A 3 -6.41 4.76 8.12
N GLY A 4 -5.34 5.14 7.40
CA GLY A 4 -4.08 4.38 7.41
C GLY A 4 -3.30 4.52 8.73
N VAL A 5 -3.40 5.67 9.39
CA VAL A 5 -2.65 5.97 10.63
C VAL A 5 -3.24 5.27 11.85
N HIS A 6 -4.53 4.96 11.85
CA HIS A 6 -5.21 4.28 12.97
C HIS A 6 -5.32 2.75 12.82
N GLY A 7 -4.64 2.16 11.83
CA GLY A 7 -4.64 0.71 11.64
C GLY A 7 -6.01 0.18 11.22
N HIS A 8 -6.68 0.86 10.29
CA HIS A 8 -7.92 0.44 9.62
C HIS A 8 -7.64 0.02 8.16
N GLY A 9 -6.74 -0.96 7.99
CA GLY A 9 -6.30 -1.47 6.68
C GLY A 9 -7.45 -2.02 5.85
N VAL A 10 -8.36 -2.79 6.45
CA VAL A 10 -9.56 -3.32 5.79
C VAL A 10 -10.48 -2.20 5.29
N GLU A 11 -10.69 -1.16 6.09
CA GLU A 11 -11.51 -0.01 5.71
C GLU A 11 -10.83 0.84 4.64
N ALA A 12 -9.51 0.97 4.68
CA ALA A 12 -8.74 1.63 3.61
C ALA A 12 -8.91 0.89 2.27
N ILE A 13 -8.86 -0.44 2.27
CA ILE A 13 -9.12 -1.27 1.08
C ILE A 13 -10.58 -1.11 0.62
N SER A 14 -11.54 -1.13 1.54
CA SER A 14 -12.95 -0.93 1.22
C SER A 14 -13.21 0.43 0.58
N PHE A 15 -12.60 1.49 1.12
CA PHE A 15 -12.71 2.85 0.58
C PHE A 15 -12.04 2.97 -0.78
N PHE A 16 -10.85 2.38 -0.95
CA PHE A 16 -10.17 2.31 -2.25
C PHE A 16 -11.06 1.62 -3.30
N ARG A 17 -11.66 0.47 -2.95
CA ARG A 17 -12.57 -0.24 -3.85
C ARG A 17 -13.77 0.63 -4.24
N LYS A 18 -14.40 1.30 -3.26
CA LYS A 18 -15.51 2.22 -3.52
C LYS A 18 -15.10 3.37 -4.45
N MET A 19 -13.93 3.95 -4.23
CA MET A 19 -13.38 5.02 -5.08
C MET A 19 -13.27 4.56 -6.53
N VAL A 20 -12.69 3.39 -6.78
CA VAL A 20 -12.53 2.81 -8.12
C VAL A 20 -13.88 2.48 -8.75
N THR A 21 -14.80 1.83 -8.03
CA THR A 21 -16.13 1.46 -8.57
C THR A 21 -17.00 2.68 -8.87
N SER A 22 -16.77 3.80 -8.18
CA SER A 22 -17.46 5.07 -8.44
C SER A 22 -16.81 5.88 -9.59
N GLY A 23 -15.84 5.30 -10.30
CA GLY A 23 -15.14 5.96 -11.41
C GLY A 23 -14.12 7.02 -10.98
N VAL A 24 -13.84 7.15 -9.68
CA VAL A 24 -12.86 8.12 -9.18
C VAL A 24 -11.48 7.49 -9.26
N ARG A 25 -10.57 8.14 -9.99
CA ARG A 25 -9.21 7.62 -10.21
C ARG A 25 -8.32 7.81 -8.97
N PRO A 26 -7.79 6.74 -8.35
CA PRO A 26 -6.79 6.81 -7.30
C PRO A 26 -5.52 7.53 -7.77
N ASN A 27 -4.84 8.21 -6.85
CA ASN A 27 -3.55 8.84 -7.09
C ASN A 27 -2.48 8.29 -6.12
N ALA A 28 -1.25 8.77 -6.24
CA ALA A 28 -0.14 8.32 -5.39
C ALA A 28 -0.43 8.52 -3.88
N ILE A 29 -1.15 9.57 -3.49
CA ILE A 29 -1.51 9.80 -2.09
C ILE A 29 -2.56 8.79 -1.60
N THR A 30 -3.51 8.41 -2.45
CA THR A 30 -4.47 7.34 -2.16
C THR A 30 -3.73 6.02 -1.89
N PHE A 31 -2.80 5.64 -2.77
CA PHE A 31 -2.00 4.42 -2.60
C PHE A 31 -1.13 4.47 -1.34
N LEU A 32 -0.50 5.60 -1.05
CA LEU A 32 0.27 5.76 0.19
C LEU A 32 -0.59 5.48 1.45
N GLY A 33 -1.80 6.05 1.51
CA GLY A 33 -2.72 5.81 2.63
C GLY A 33 -3.17 4.35 2.74
N LEU A 34 -3.41 3.71 1.61
CA LEU A 34 -3.78 2.29 1.52
C LEU A 34 -2.66 1.37 2.00
N LEU A 35 -1.43 1.61 1.55
CA LEU A 35 -0.25 0.83 1.93
C LEU A 35 0.11 0.99 3.40
N LEU A 36 -0.01 2.21 3.96
CA LEU A 36 0.15 2.43 5.40
C LEU A 36 -0.87 1.61 6.22
N GLY A 37 -2.13 1.61 5.80
CA GLY A 37 -3.17 0.80 6.44
C GLY A 37 -2.85 -0.70 6.38
N CYS A 38 -2.34 -1.19 5.26
CA CYS A 38 -1.90 -2.58 5.11
C CYS A 38 -0.71 -2.91 6.02
N SER A 39 0.29 -2.02 6.08
CA SER A 39 1.48 -2.16 6.93
C SER A 39 1.11 -2.32 8.40
N HIS A 40 0.26 -1.43 8.92
CA HIS A 40 -0.13 -1.41 10.32
C HIS A 40 -0.98 -2.61 10.74
N GLN A 41 -1.77 -3.20 9.83
CA GLN A 41 -2.59 -4.39 10.10
C GLN A 41 -1.93 -5.71 9.71
N GLY A 42 -0.71 -5.69 9.15
CA GLY A 42 -0.04 -6.91 8.68
C GLY A 42 -0.73 -7.55 7.47
N LEU A 43 -1.46 -6.77 6.66
CA LEU A 43 -2.12 -7.24 5.44
C LEU A 43 -1.09 -7.35 4.29
N VAL A 44 -0.16 -8.30 4.41
CA VAL A 44 1.00 -8.43 3.52
C VAL A 44 0.60 -8.68 2.08
N LYS A 45 -0.36 -9.59 1.87
CA LYS A 45 -0.81 -9.97 0.53
C LYS A 45 -1.47 -8.77 -0.17
N GLU A 46 -2.40 -8.12 0.51
CA GLU A 46 -3.16 -6.98 0.01
C GLU A 46 -2.24 -5.79 -0.26
N GLY A 47 -1.29 -5.51 0.65
CA GLY A 47 -0.30 -4.45 0.46
C GLY A 47 0.56 -4.68 -0.78
N ALA A 48 1.04 -5.90 -1.00
CA ALA A 48 1.82 -6.26 -2.19
C ALA A 48 1.00 -6.14 -3.49
N GLU A 49 -0.23 -6.66 -3.50
CA GLU A 49 -1.15 -6.57 -4.64
C GLU A 49 -1.43 -5.10 -5.00
N HIS A 50 -1.71 -4.26 -4.01
CA HIS A 50 -1.98 -2.83 -4.23
C HIS A 50 -0.74 -2.06 -4.66
N PHE A 51 0.44 -2.39 -4.15
CA PHE A 51 1.70 -1.79 -4.60
C PHE A 51 1.96 -2.09 -6.08
N GLN A 52 1.77 -3.35 -6.51
CA GLN A 52 1.91 -3.73 -7.92
C GLN A 52 0.85 -3.07 -8.81
N MET A 53 -0.39 -2.99 -8.32
CA MET A 53 -1.52 -2.37 -9.01
C MET A 53 -1.27 -0.89 -9.34
N MET A 54 -0.55 -0.18 -8.46
CA MET A 54 -0.20 1.23 -8.64
C MET A 54 0.47 1.49 -10.00
N SER A 55 1.50 0.70 -10.34
CA SER A 55 2.22 0.82 -11.62
C SER A 55 1.44 0.16 -12.76
N SER A 56 0.99 -1.08 -12.56
CA SER A 56 0.47 -1.93 -13.64
C SER A 56 -0.91 -1.50 -14.16
N GLN A 57 -1.77 -0.94 -13.30
CA GLN A 57 -3.14 -0.57 -13.67
C GLN A 57 -3.34 0.94 -13.66
N PHE A 58 -2.77 1.64 -12.67
CA PHE A 58 -2.98 3.07 -12.52
C PHE A 58 -1.90 3.93 -13.17
N HIS A 59 -0.82 3.31 -13.68
CA HIS A 59 0.31 4.00 -14.34
C HIS A 59 0.95 5.07 -13.45
N LEU A 60 1.03 4.77 -12.14
CA LEU A 60 1.62 5.64 -11.14
C LEU A 60 2.95 5.04 -10.67
N SER A 61 4.03 5.81 -10.77
CA SER A 61 5.33 5.38 -10.26
C SER A 61 5.37 5.48 -8.72
N PRO A 62 5.73 4.40 -8.01
CA PRO A 62 5.99 4.46 -6.58
C PRO A 62 7.14 5.43 -6.29
N ASN A 63 7.06 6.12 -5.16
CA ASN A 63 8.13 6.97 -4.64
C ASN A 63 8.67 6.42 -3.31
N VAL A 64 9.70 7.05 -2.76
CA VAL A 64 10.37 6.63 -1.51
C VAL A 64 9.40 6.34 -0.34
N LYS A 65 8.28 7.06 -0.24
CA LYS A 65 7.29 6.83 0.82
C LYS A 65 6.53 5.52 0.62
N HIS A 66 6.25 5.14 -0.63
CA HIS A 66 5.60 3.87 -0.95
C HIS A 66 6.53 2.69 -0.66
N TYR A 67 7.80 2.80 -1.09
CA TYR A 67 8.82 1.81 -0.75
C TYR A 67 9.01 1.66 0.75
N GLY A 68 9.05 2.77 1.50
CA GLY A 68 9.11 2.74 2.96
C GLY A 68 7.94 1.99 3.61
N CYS A 69 6.72 2.10 3.05
CA CYS A 69 5.57 1.31 3.53
C CYS A 69 5.76 -0.19 3.28
N MET A 70 6.34 -0.56 2.14
CA MET A 70 6.59 -1.97 1.81
C MET A 70 7.71 -2.58 2.66
N VAL A 71 8.76 -1.81 2.95
CA VAL A 71 9.82 -2.20 3.90
C VAL A 71 9.22 -2.44 5.29
N ASP A 72 8.40 -1.52 5.79
CA ASP A 72 7.74 -1.66 7.11
C ASP A 72 6.80 -2.88 7.14
N LEU A 73 5.99 -3.06 6.09
CA LEU A 73 5.05 -4.17 5.96
C LEU A 73 5.76 -5.53 5.98
N TYR A 74 6.80 -5.71 5.15
CA TYR A 74 7.56 -6.96 5.09
C TYR A 74 8.41 -7.18 6.34
N GLY A 75 9.02 -6.12 6.88
CA GLY A 75 9.83 -6.17 8.09
C GLY A 75 9.03 -6.64 9.30
N ARG A 76 7.84 -6.06 9.53
CA ARG A 76 6.92 -6.48 10.62
C ARG A 76 6.43 -7.92 10.46
N ALA A 77 6.28 -8.39 9.23
CA ALA A 77 5.89 -9.76 8.93
C ALA A 77 7.05 -10.77 8.99
N GLY A 78 8.28 -10.33 9.29
CA GLY A 78 9.47 -11.18 9.30
C GLY A 78 9.98 -11.60 7.91
N GLN A 79 9.46 -11.00 6.84
CA GLN A 79 9.87 -11.30 5.45
C GLN A 79 11.05 -10.41 5.03
N LEU A 80 12.19 -10.59 5.71
CA LEU A 80 13.36 -9.69 5.58
C LEU A 80 13.95 -9.65 4.17
N ASP A 81 13.97 -10.76 3.45
CA ASP A 81 14.48 -10.82 2.07
C ASP A 81 13.70 -9.88 1.14
N LYS A 82 12.36 -9.88 1.26
CA LYS A 82 11.49 -8.97 0.50
C LYS A 82 11.64 -7.53 0.97
N ALA A 83 11.80 -7.29 2.27
CA ALA A 83 12.04 -5.95 2.78
C ALA A 83 13.34 -5.37 2.18
N LEU A 84 14.39 -6.18 2.05
CA LEU A 84 15.66 -5.77 1.45
C LEU A 84 15.53 -5.53 -0.08
N GLU A 85 14.76 -6.35 -0.78
CA GLU A 85 14.47 -6.15 -2.21
C GLU A 85 13.86 -4.76 -2.48
N MET A 86 12.97 -4.30 -1.61
CA MET A 86 12.36 -2.96 -1.71
C MET A 86 13.36 -1.81 -1.53
N ILE A 87 14.52 -2.04 -0.90
CA ILE A 87 15.56 -1.02 -0.70
C ILE A 87 16.47 -0.92 -1.93
N HIS A 88 16.64 -2.02 -2.67
CA HIS A 88 17.48 -2.08 -3.86
C HIS A 88 16.76 -1.72 -5.17
N THR A 89 15.48 -1.36 -5.09
CA THR A 89 14.65 -0.94 -6.23
C THR A 89 14.69 0.57 -6.44
#